data_AF-A0A536JRQ9-F1
#
_entry.id   AF-A0A536JRQ9-F1
#
_cell.length_a   1.000
_cell.length_b   1.000
_cell.length_c   1.000
_cell.angle_alpha   90.00
_cell.angle_beta   90.00
_cell.angle_gamma   90.00
#
_symmetry.space_group_name_H-M   'P 1'
#
loop_
_entity.id
_entity.type
_entity.pdbx_description
1 polymer ?
#
loop_
_entity_poly.entity_id
_entity_poly.type
_entity_poly.pdbx_seq_one_letter_code
_entity_poly.pdbx_strand_id
1 'polypeptide(L)'
;MRWVAVIPLVLGFALLAPASALAAPPDYYPPIDWIPAARSNYDTGRSMAITAIVIHETDGSYLSALNWFKNPRSHVSSHYLVRAWGGGITQFVAEGDTAFHARAANPWTIGIEHEYNPRQAIWHTDAQYRSSALLVCAIAKRYGIPIDRKHIVGHNELPGTDHSDPGPTWNWNYYMSLVRGCSVDRAQAAARGGLRTIADNGYVPTAGLTFDDVSDEVSLLQWDLAYLGFMDPEEVSGGGARFGPLTEQALTAFQESKGVPGTGAYSDRTAAALVQSLLENPADVPVRDLDVEADSDEVAQLQTALGRLGYMDRVTGYFGEITADAVSTFQQDNGIYATGAYGPITRMALAARLRASLAAERATLATEQATPAEAGLPIGFVTLWLLPY
;
A
#
# COMPACT_ATOMS: atom_id res chain seq x y z
N MET A 1 -67.24 -39.10 35.31
CA MET A 1 -66.52 -37.89 34.86
C MET A 1 -65.08 -38.00 35.34
N ARG A 2 -64.14 -38.34 34.45
CA ARG A 2 -62.71 -38.36 34.74
C ARG A 2 -62.08 -37.20 33.97
N TRP A 3 -61.54 -36.23 34.70
CA TRP A 3 -60.81 -35.11 34.13
C TRP A 3 -59.40 -35.58 33.77
N VAL A 4 -59.09 -35.59 32.48
CA VAL A 4 -57.72 -35.82 31.98
C VAL A 4 -57.06 -34.45 31.86
N ALA A 5 -56.08 -34.17 32.71
CA ALA A 5 -55.22 -32.99 32.57
C ALA A 5 -54.22 -33.24 31.45
N VAL A 6 -54.37 -32.52 30.34
CA VAL A 6 -53.39 -32.50 29.25
C VAL A 6 -52.36 -31.42 29.59
N ILE A 7 -51.18 -31.85 30.05
CA ILE A 7 -50.01 -30.98 30.20
C ILE A 7 -49.34 -30.91 28.83
N PRO A 8 -49.23 -29.73 28.17
CA PRO A 8 -48.48 -29.63 26.94
C PRO A 8 -46.99 -29.72 27.29
N LEU A 9 -46.37 -30.83 26.91
CA LEU A 9 -44.92 -30.98 26.90
C LEU A 9 -44.36 -30.11 25.77
N VAL A 10 -43.98 -28.87 26.09
CA VAL A 10 -43.24 -28.02 25.16
C VAL A 10 -41.82 -28.57 25.09
N LEU A 11 -41.57 -29.42 24.09
CA LEU A 11 -40.23 -29.81 23.67
C LEU A 11 -39.54 -28.55 23.12
N GLY A 12 -38.85 -27.84 24.01
CA GLY A 12 -37.89 -26.82 23.61
C GLY A 12 -36.76 -27.48 22.85
N PHE A 13 -36.82 -27.42 21.52
CA PHE A 13 -35.62 -27.55 20.71
C PHE A 13 -34.72 -26.37 21.08
N ALA A 14 -33.77 -26.59 21.98
CA ALA A 14 -32.59 -25.76 22.05
C ALA A 14 -31.89 -25.89 20.70
N LEU A 15 -32.16 -24.94 19.80
CA LEU A 15 -31.28 -24.66 18.69
C LEU A 15 -29.94 -24.31 19.34
N LEU A 16 -29.05 -25.30 19.45
CA LEU A 16 -27.62 -25.06 19.53
C LEU A 16 -27.27 -24.30 18.26
N ALA A 17 -27.35 -22.98 18.33
CA ALA A 17 -26.72 -22.12 17.34
C ALA A 17 -25.24 -22.54 17.33
N PRO A 18 -24.65 -22.84 16.17
CA PRO A 18 -23.22 -23.06 16.11
C PRO A 18 -22.55 -21.80 16.67
N ALA A 19 -21.47 -22.01 17.42
CA ALA A 19 -20.61 -20.95 17.96
C ALA A 19 -20.51 -19.81 16.94
N SER A 20 -20.70 -18.56 17.36
CA SER A 20 -20.42 -17.41 16.51
C SER A 20 -18.95 -17.45 16.17
N ALA A 21 -18.63 -18.15 15.09
CA ALA A 21 -17.41 -17.98 14.34
C ALA A 21 -17.21 -16.48 14.21
N LEU A 22 -16.02 -16.02 14.63
CA LEU A 22 -15.41 -14.75 14.27
C LEU A 22 -16.13 -14.20 13.04
N ALA A 23 -17.03 -13.23 13.23
CA ALA A 23 -17.77 -12.68 12.10
C ALA A 23 -16.77 -11.82 11.34
N ALA A 24 -15.99 -12.49 10.47
CA ALA A 24 -15.00 -11.89 9.61
C ALA A 24 -15.55 -10.58 9.04
N PRO A 25 -14.70 -9.54 8.90
CA PRO A 25 -15.13 -8.30 8.29
C PRO A 25 -15.89 -8.58 6.99
N PRO A 26 -17.08 -7.98 6.78
CA PRO A 26 -17.83 -8.12 5.55
C PRO A 26 -16.98 -7.76 4.32
N ASP A 27 -17.27 -8.36 3.17
CA ASP A 27 -16.52 -8.18 1.91
C ASP A 27 -16.40 -6.72 1.39
N TYR A 28 -17.07 -5.75 2.03
CA TYR A 28 -16.93 -4.32 1.72
C TYR A 28 -15.93 -3.59 2.64
N TYR A 29 -15.33 -4.29 3.60
CA TYR A 29 -14.19 -3.75 4.36
C TYR A 29 -12.97 -3.65 3.44
N PRO A 30 -12.02 -2.74 3.74
CA PRO A 30 -10.73 -2.74 3.06
C PRO A 30 -9.98 -4.07 3.28
N PRO A 31 -8.95 -4.37 2.47
CA PRO A 31 -8.06 -5.49 2.72
C PRO A 31 -7.50 -5.44 4.15
N ILE A 32 -7.61 -6.55 4.87
CA ILE A 32 -7.25 -6.68 6.29
C ILE A 32 -6.46 -7.97 6.48
N ASP A 33 -5.29 -7.84 7.09
CA ASP A 33 -4.54 -8.97 7.62
C ASP A 33 -5.11 -9.39 8.97
N TRP A 34 -5.12 -10.69 9.26
CA TRP A 34 -5.55 -11.20 10.56
C TRP A 34 -4.36 -11.74 11.35
N ILE A 35 -4.05 -11.09 12.47
CA ILE A 35 -3.00 -11.52 13.41
C ILE A 35 -3.57 -11.43 14.81
N PRO A 36 -4.01 -12.54 15.43
CA PRO A 36 -4.75 -12.47 16.68
C PRO A 36 -3.88 -11.92 17.83
N ALA A 37 -4.48 -11.07 18.67
CA ALA A 37 -3.90 -10.68 19.95
C ALA A 37 -3.76 -11.89 20.88
N ALA A 38 -2.91 -11.78 21.90
CA ALA A 38 -2.83 -12.80 22.94
C ALA A 38 -4.21 -12.97 23.61
N ARG A 39 -4.60 -14.23 23.89
CA ARG A 39 -5.93 -14.51 24.45
C ARG A 39 -6.21 -13.75 25.75
N SER A 40 -5.20 -13.46 26.58
CA SER A 40 -5.36 -12.70 27.82
C SER A 40 -5.56 -11.18 27.64
N ASN A 41 -5.56 -10.69 26.40
CA ASN A 41 -5.64 -9.25 26.08
C ASN A 41 -7.01 -8.82 25.56
N TYR A 42 -8.03 -9.67 25.58
CA TYR A 42 -9.40 -9.32 25.20
C TYR A 42 -10.42 -10.26 25.85
N ASP A 43 -11.68 -9.84 25.93
CA ASP A 43 -12.80 -10.69 26.35
C ASP A 43 -13.58 -11.22 25.14
N THR A 44 -14.03 -12.48 25.21
CA THR A 44 -14.89 -13.05 24.18
C THR A 44 -16.31 -12.51 24.33
N GLY A 45 -16.90 -12.05 23.23
CA GLY A 45 -18.20 -11.38 23.23
C GLY A 45 -18.13 -9.91 23.65
N ARG A 46 -19.30 -9.26 23.62
CA ARG A 46 -19.50 -7.91 24.13
C ARG A 46 -20.71 -7.85 25.05
N SER A 47 -20.64 -6.98 26.04
CA SER A 47 -21.76 -6.69 26.95
C SER A 47 -22.61 -5.50 26.51
N MET A 48 -22.18 -4.75 25.49
CA MET A 48 -22.90 -3.58 24.97
C MET A 48 -22.86 -3.54 23.43
N ALA A 49 -23.81 -2.80 22.85
CA ALA A 49 -23.82 -2.53 21.42
C ALA A 49 -22.66 -1.58 21.04
N ILE A 50 -22.12 -1.75 19.84
CA ILE A 50 -21.08 -0.89 19.29
C ILE A 50 -21.74 0.40 18.82
N THR A 51 -21.36 1.52 19.42
CA THR A 51 -21.94 2.83 19.12
C THR A 51 -20.91 3.88 18.74
N ALA A 52 -19.63 3.59 18.90
CA ALA A 52 -18.55 4.54 18.60
C ALA A 52 -17.25 3.84 18.18
N ILE A 53 -16.35 4.61 17.59
CA ILE A 53 -15.02 4.21 17.14
C ILE A 53 -14.00 5.16 17.77
N VAL A 54 -12.93 4.59 18.32
CA VAL A 54 -11.88 5.31 19.04
C VAL A 54 -10.59 5.22 18.24
N ILE A 55 -10.03 6.38 17.92
CA ILE A 55 -8.77 6.55 17.22
C ILE A 55 -7.66 6.71 18.26
N HIS A 56 -6.62 5.89 18.12
CA HIS A 56 -5.45 5.87 19.00
C HIS A 56 -4.16 6.11 18.21
N GLU A 57 -3.12 6.51 18.92
CA GLU A 57 -1.72 6.48 18.49
C GLU A 57 -0.95 5.43 19.30
N THR A 58 -0.05 4.71 18.62
CA THR A 58 0.73 3.64 19.26
C THR A 58 1.90 4.11 20.14
N ASP A 59 2.36 5.35 20.00
CA ASP A 59 3.65 5.86 20.53
C ASP A 59 4.82 4.87 20.28
N GLY A 60 4.81 4.23 19.12
CA GLY A 60 5.68 3.12 18.75
C GLY A 60 5.61 2.78 17.27
N SER A 61 6.50 1.88 16.83
CA SER A 61 6.43 1.32 15.48
C SER A 61 5.35 0.26 15.37
N TYR A 62 4.97 -0.07 14.13
CA TYR A 62 3.99 -1.09 13.81
C TYR A 62 4.36 -2.45 14.41
N LEU A 63 5.63 -2.84 14.26
CA LEU A 63 6.15 -4.10 14.83
C LEU A 63 6.14 -4.07 16.36
N SER A 64 6.41 -2.92 16.99
CA SER A 64 6.31 -2.77 18.44
C SER A 64 4.88 -2.99 18.93
N ALA A 65 3.89 -2.33 18.32
CA ALA A 65 2.48 -2.48 18.67
C ALA A 65 1.98 -3.92 18.43
N LEU A 66 2.33 -4.52 17.29
CA LEU A 66 2.02 -5.91 16.97
C LEU A 66 2.57 -6.88 18.03
N ASN A 67 3.83 -6.70 18.44
CA ASN A 67 4.44 -7.52 19.49
C ASN A 67 3.80 -7.28 20.86
N TRP A 68 3.39 -6.04 21.14
CA TRP A 68 2.71 -5.69 22.39
C TRP A 68 1.34 -6.35 22.53
N PHE A 69 0.54 -6.38 21.45
CA PHE A 69 -0.76 -7.05 21.44
C PHE A 69 -0.66 -8.57 21.50
N LYS A 70 0.45 -9.14 21.01
CA LYS A 70 0.76 -10.58 21.12
C LYS A 70 1.40 -10.98 22.45
N ASN A 71 1.80 -10.02 23.29
CA ASN A 71 2.36 -10.30 24.60
C ASN A 71 1.24 -10.55 25.62
N PRO A 72 1.09 -11.76 26.18
CA PRO A 72 0.00 -12.07 27.11
C PRO A 72 0.08 -11.31 28.44
N ARG A 73 1.24 -10.69 28.75
CA ARG A 73 1.44 -9.88 29.96
C ARG A 73 1.04 -8.42 29.80
N SER A 74 0.76 -7.96 28.57
CA SER A 74 0.43 -6.55 28.36
C SER A 74 -0.98 -6.21 28.87
N HIS A 75 -1.93 -7.15 28.75
CA HIS A 75 -3.35 -6.91 29.04
C HIS A 75 -3.91 -5.72 28.26
N VAL A 76 -3.39 -5.49 27.05
CA VAL A 76 -3.76 -4.39 26.14
C VAL A 76 -3.93 -4.95 24.73
N SER A 77 -4.97 -4.49 24.03
CA SER A 77 -5.21 -4.79 22.62
C SER A 77 -6.10 -3.72 21.99
N SER A 78 -6.04 -3.58 20.67
CA SER A 78 -7.06 -2.90 19.87
C SER A 78 -7.76 -3.90 18.94
N HIS A 79 -8.82 -3.46 18.27
CA HIS A 79 -9.43 -4.29 17.22
C HIS A 79 -8.57 -4.25 15.96
N TYR A 80 -8.05 -3.06 15.61
CA TYR A 80 -7.28 -2.81 14.40
C TYR A 80 -6.01 -1.99 14.66
N LEU A 81 -5.01 -2.16 13.81
CA LEU A 81 -3.79 -1.36 13.70
C LEU A 81 -3.58 -0.94 12.24
N VAL A 82 -3.27 0.33 12.01
CA VAL A 82 -3.00 0.89 10.68
C VAL A 82 -1.55 1.35 10.61
N ARG A 83 -0.79 0.75 9.69
CA ARG A 83 0.62 1.10 9.42
C ARG A 83 0.71 2.52 8.86
N ALA A 84 1.71 3.28 9.28
CA ALA A 84 1.94 4.64 8.80
C ALA A 84 2.28 4.60 7.31
N TRP A 85 3.26 3.80 6.93
CA TRP A 85 3.66 3.69 5.53
C TRP A 85 2.86 2.60 4.82
N GLY A 86 2.30 2.94 3.65
CA GLY A 86 1.47 2.04 2.84
C GLY A 86 0.06 1.74 3.37
N GLY A 87 -0.30 2.21 4.58
CA GLY A 87 -1.67 2.15 5.09
C GLY A 87 -2.21 0.76 5.43
N GLY A 88 -1.36 -0.27 5.46
CA GLY A 88 -1.79 -1.65 5.74
C GLY A 88 -2.57 -1.78 7.05
N ILE A 89 -3.67 -2.54 7.02
CA ILE A 89 -4.58 -2.73 8.15
C ILE A 89 -4.45 -4.16 8.67
N THR A 90 -4.13 -4.32 9.96
CA THR A 90 -4.21 -5.61 10.64
C THR A 90 -5.32 -5.60 11.68
N GLN A 91 -6.10 -6.66 11.72
CA GLN A 91 -7.07 -6.94 12.77
C GLN A 91 -6.50 -7.93 13.79
N PHE A 92 -6.66 -7.58 15.07
CA PHE A 92 -6.16 -8.35 16.21
C PHE A 92 -7.25 -8.98 17.07
N VAL A 93 -8.39 -8.30 17.18
CA VAL A 93 -9.56 -8.75 17.95
C VAL A 93 -10.78 -8.64 17.05
N ALA A 94 -11.60 -9.68 17.03
CA ALA A 94 -12.83 -9.64 16.26
C ALA A 94 -13.77 -8.55 16.81
N GLU A 95 -14.50 -7.89 15.94
CA GLU A 95 -15.42 -6.82 16.36
C GLU A 95 -16.55 -7.31 17.28
N GLY A 96 -16.85 -8.60 17.27
CA GLY A 96 -17.78 -9.25 18.19
C GLY A 96 -17.20 -9.57 19.57
N ASP A 97 -15.90 -9.38 19.76
CA ASP A 97 -15.19 -9.51 21.02
C ASP A 97 -14.85 -8.12 21.59
N THR A 98 -14.40 -8.04 22.84
CA THR A 98 -14.08 -6.79 23.53
C THR A 98 -12.56 -6.63 23.67
N ALA A 99 -11.94 -5.80 22.82
CA ALA A 99 -10.53 -5.44 22.94
C ALA A 99 -10.27 -4.51 24.14
N PHE A 100 -9.03 -4.51 24.64
CA PHE A 100 -8.62 -3.76 25.84
C PHE A 100 -7.86 -2.48 25.47
N HIS A 101 -8.57 -1.45 24.98
CA HIS A 101 -7.95 -0.22 24.46
C HIS A 101 -8.37 1.08 25.16
N ALA A 102 -9.53 1.12 25.82
CA ALA A 102 -10.13 2.34 26.35
C ALA A 102 -10.94 2.12 27.65
N ARG A 103 -10.50 1.15 28.48
CA ARG A 103 -11.07 0.88 29.82
C ARG A 103 -12.60 0.74 29.80
N ALA A 104 -13.33 1.66 30.45
CA ALA A 104 -14.78 1.65 30.55
C ALA A 104 -15.50 1.81 29.20
N ALA A 105 -14.81 2.28 28.16
CA ALA A 105 -15.34 2.39 26.81
C ALA A 105 -15.23 1.09 26.00
N ASN A 106 -14.40 0.13 26.41
CA ASN A 106 -14.19 -1.13 25.68
C ASN A 106 -15.49 -1.82 25.22
N PRO A 107 -16.54 -1.96 26.07
CA PRO A 107 -17.71 -2.75 25.69
C PRO A 107 -18.49 -2.20 24.50
N TRP A 108 -18.45 -0.90 24.25
CA TRP A 108 -19.29 -0.21 23.25
C TRP A 108 -18.49 0.50 22.14
N THR A 109 -17.17 0.32 22.09
CA THR A 109 -16.30 0.98 21.10
C THR A 109 -15.44 0.02 20.29
N ILE A 110 -15.21 0.34 19.01
CA ILE A 110 -14.12 -0.26 18.23
C ILE A 110 -12.88 0.62 18.40
N GLY A 111 -11.74 0.01 18.71
CA GLY A 111 -10.45 0.69 18.86
C GLY A 111 -9.57 0.46 17.63
N ILE A 112 -9.07 1.56 17.04
CA ILE A 112 -8.16 1.56 15.90
C ILE A 112 -6.89 2.30 16.28
N GLU A 113 -5.77 1.58 16.26
CA GLU A 113 -4.44 2.08 16.53
C GLU A 113 -3.77 2.57 15.27
N HIS A 114 -3.05 3.69 15.35
CA HIS A 114 -2.30 4.25 14.24
C HIS A 114 -0.81 4.26 14.61
N GLU A 115 0.00 3.62 13.76
CA GLU A 115 1.45 3.66 13.89
C GLU A 115 1.93 5.13 13.92
N TYR A 116 2.59 5.51 15.00
CA TYR A 116 3.04 6.88 15.22
C TYR A 116 4.13 6.90 16.28
N ASN A 117 5.29 7.45 15.93
CA ASN A 117 6.40 7.67 16.86
C ASN A 117 7.37 8.73 16.29
N PRO A 118 7.19 10.02 16.65
CA PRO A 118 8.07 11.09 16.20
C PRO A 118 9.54 10.88 16.57
N ARG A 119 9.83 10.14 17.66
CA ARG A 119 11.21 9.85 18.08
C ARG A 119 11.92 8.87 17.13
N GLN A 120 11.14 8.14 16.34
CA GLN A 120 11.61 7.25 15.27
C GLN A 120 11.28 7.78 13.88
N ALA A 121 10.96 9.09 13.77
CA ALA A 121 10.53 9.75 12.54
C ALA A 121 9.28 9.12 11.87
N ILE A 122 8.43 8.46 12.65
CA ILE A 122 7.16 7.92 12.17
C ILE A 122 6.06 8.94 12.46
N TRP A 123 5.58 9.59 11.40
CA TRP A 123 4.50 10.58 11.46
C TRP A 123 3.23 10.02 10.82
N HIS A 124 2.09 10.65 11.09
CA HIS A 124 0.88 10.35 10.34
C HIS A 124 1.07 10.66 8.86
N THR A 125 0.75 9.69 8.03
CA THR A 125 0.83 9.81 6.58
C THR A 125 -0.56 9.87 5.98
N ASP A 126 -0.63 10.32 4.73
CA ASP A 126 -1.87 10.31 3.96
C ASP A 126 -2.45 8.88 3.79
N ALA A 127 -1.58 7.92 3.49
CA ALA A 127 -1.95 6.51 3.31
C ALA A 127 -2.61 5.92 4.57
N GLN A 128 -2.09 6.27 5.76
CA GLN A 128 -2.67 5.88 7.04
C GLN A 128 -4.05 6.51 7.26
N TYR A 129 -4.22 7.82 7.00
CA TYR A 129 -5.51 8.50 7.13
C TYR A 129 -6.57 7.90 6.21
N ARG A 130 -6.23 7.66 4.93
CA ARG A 130 -7.17 7.11 3.93
C ARG A 130 -7.59 5.67 4.26
N SER A 131 -6.64 4.81 4.62
CA SER A 131 -6.93 3.42 4.98
C SER A 131 -7.79 3.32 6.23
N SER A 132 -7.45 4.12 7.24
CA SER A 132 -8.25 4.26 8.46
C SER A 132 -9.66 4.80 8.16
N ALA A 133 -9.79 5.80 7.28
CA ALA A 133 -11.10 6.35 6.92
C ALA A 133 -11.98 5.31 6.22
N LEU A 134 -11.45 4.52 5.29
CA LEU A 134 -12.16 3.42 4.64
C LEU A 134 -12.65 2.38 5.67
N LEU A 135 -11.79 2.02 6.60
CA LEU A 135 -12.12 1.10 7.69
C LEU A 135 -13.25 1.68 8.56
N VAL A 136 -13.13 2.93 9.02
CA VAL A 136 -14.16 3.61 9.83
C VAL A 136 -15.50 3.66 9.10
N CYS A 137 -15.50 3.91 7.78
CA CYS A 137 -16.74 3.89 7.00
C CYS A 137 -17.38 2.51 6.93
N ALA A 138 -16.58 1.46 6.76
CA ALA A 138 -17.06 0.10 6.75
C ALA A 138 -17.66 -0.31 8.11
N ILE A 139 -17.00 0.08 9.21
CA ILE A 139 -17.47 -0.13 10.59
C ILE A 139 -18.75 0.66 10.84
N ALA A 140 -18.76 1.95 10.50
CA ALA A 140 -19.92 2.80 10.67
C ALA A 140 -21.14 2.29 9.89
N LYS A 141 -20.93 1.83 8.66
CA LYS A 141 -21.96 1.18 7.85
C LYS A 141 -22.46 -0.11 8.51
N ARG A 142 -21.56 -0.97 9.00
CA ARG A 142 -21.90 -2.26 9.62
C ARG A 142 -22.78 -2.09 10.85
N TYR A 143 -22.46 -1.10 11.69
CA TYR A 143 -23.10 -0.91 12.99
C TYR A 143 -24.07 0.26 13.05
N GLY A 144 -24.28 0.99 11.95
CA GLY A 144 -25.16 2.15 11.90
C GLY A 144 -24.66 3.34 12.73
N ILE A 145 -23.34 3.50 12.85
CA ILE A 145 -22.72 4.58 13.63
C ILE A 145 -22.78 5.88 12.82
N PRO A 146 -23.26 7.00 13.38
CA PRO A 146 -23.22 8.29 12.71
C PRO A 146 -21.79 8.75 12.42
N ILE A 147 -21.53 9.25 11.20
CA ILE A 147 -20.22 9.78 10.81
C ILE A 147 -20.08 11.22 11.32
N ASP A 148 -19.80 11.35 12.62
CA ASP A 148 -19.55 12.63 13.28
C ASP A 148 -18.53 12.49 14.41
N ARG A 149 -18.11 13.64 14.97
CA ARG A 149 -17.10 13.72 16.04
C ARG A 149 -17.64 13.34 17.42
N LYS A 150 -18.90 12.96 17.56
CA LYS A 150 -19.46 12.42 18.81
C LYS A 150 -19.31 10.90 18.88
N HIS A 151 -19.21 10.25 17.72
CA HIS A 151 -19.14 8.79 17.61
C HIS A 151 -17.81 8.29 17.03
N ILE A 152 -17.10 9.11 16.26
CA ILE A 152 -15.70 8.88 15.89
C ILE A 152 -14.88 9.84 16.74
N VAL A 153 -14.19 9.31 17.75
CA VAL A 153 -13.54 10.08 18.83
C VAL A 153 -12.08 9.67 19.00
N GLY A 154 -11.26 10.55 19.54
CA GLY A 154 -9.93 10.22 20.04
C GLY A 154 -10.04 9.59 21.43
N HIS A 155 -9.01 8.87 21.84
CA HIS A 155 -8.94 8.32 23.19
C HIS A 155 -8.98 9.43 24.26
N ASN A 156 -8.38 10.58 23.96
CA ASN A 156 -8.39 11.80 24.78
C ASN A 156 -9.77 12.46 24.95
N GLU A 157 -10.77 12.08 24.16
CA GLU A 157 -12.14 12.61 24.24
C GLU A 157 -13.09 11.70 25.04
N LEU A 158 -12.62 10.52 25.44
CA LEU A 158 -13.44 9.59 26.20
C LEU A 158 -13.59 10.02 27.67
N PRO A 159 -14.77 9.80 28.28
CA PRO A 159 -14.97 10.12 29.69
C PRO A 159 -14.01 9.37 30.61
N GLY A 160 -13.31 10.10 31.49
CA GLY A 160 -12.41 9.51 32.48
C GLY A 160 -11.08 8.99 31.92
N THR A 161 -10.72 9.40 30.70
CA THR A 161 -9.41 9.11 30.11
C THR A 161 -8.28 9.88 30.80
N ASP A 162 -7.15 9.23 30.98
CA ASP A 162 -5.85 9.79 31.36
C ASP A 162 -4.89 9.93 30.17
N HIS A 163 -5.38 9.64 28.95
CA HIS A 163 -4.59 9.58 27.73
C HIS A 163 -4.74 10.86 26.88
N SER A 164 -3.71 11.15 26.07
CA SER A 164 -3.67 12.33 25.21
C SER A 164 -3.79 12.01 23.72
N ASP A 165 -3.72 10.75 23.31
CA ASP A 165 -3.79 10.31 21.92
C ASP A 165 -5.20 10.49 21.31
N PRO A 166 -5.31 10.75 19.99
CA PRO A 166 -4.24 10.82 18.98
C PRO A 166 -3.53 12.19 18.93
N GLY A 167 -3.42 12.87 20.07
CA GLY A 167 -2.52 14.01 20.22
C GLY A 167 -2.96 15.24 19.42
N PRO A 168 -2.19 16.33 19.51
CA PRO A 168 -2.45 17.56 18.75
C PRO A 168 -2.03 17.44 17.27
N THR A 169 -1.28 16.40 16.91
CA THR A 169 -0.76 16.15 15.56
C THR A 169 -1.76 15.45 14.64
N TRP A 170 -2.79 14.82 15.19
CA TRP A 170 -3.85 14.22 14.40
C TRP A 170 -4.77 15.28 13.78
N ASN A 171 -4.85 15.28 12.47
CA ASN A 171 -5.63 16.24 11.70
C ASN A 171 -7.09 15.76 11.58
N TRP A 172 -7.90 16.04 12.60
CA TRP A 172 -9.32 15.68 12.64
C TRP A 172 -10.13 16.25 11.47
N ASN A 173 -9.84 17.46 11.02
CA ASN A 173 -10.56 18.07 9.89
C ASN A 173 -10.30 17.30 8.60
N TYR A 174 -9.03 16.96 8.35
CA TYR A 174 -8.65 16.16 7.20
C TYR A 174 -9.27 14.76 7.26
N TYR A 175 -9.06 14.06 8.37
CA TYR A 175 -9.56 12.72 8.58
C TYR A 175 -11.08 12.62 8.44
N MET A 176 -11.83 13.50 9.09
CA MET A 176 -13.29 13.49 8.98
C MET A 176 -13.79 13.89 7.60
N SER A 177 -13.02 14.63 6.80
CA SER A 177 -13.37 14.90 5.41
C SER A 177 -13.29 13.62 4.56
N LEU A 178 -12.27 12.78 4.79
CA LEU A 178 -12.13 11.47 4.15
C LEU A 178 -13.25 10.50 4.57
N VAL A 179 -13.54 10.40 5.88
CA VAL A 179 -14.59 9.50 6.40
C VAL A 179 -15.97 9.89 5.83
N ARG A 180 -16.28 11.19 5.73
CA ARG A 180 -17.55 11.65 5.13
C ARG A 180 -17.58 11.45 3.61
N GLY A 181 -16.44 11.57 2.95
CA GLY A 181 -16.29 11.41 1.50
C GLY A 181 -16.35 9.96 1.00
N CYS A 182 -16.37 9.00 1.92
CA CYS A 182 -16.52 7.59 1.63
C CYS A 182 -18.01 7.20 1.65
N SER A 183 -18.71 7.47 0.53
CA SER A 183 -20.00 6.85 0.26
C SER A 183 -19.81 5.39 -0.17
N VAL A 184 -20.76 4.54 0.21
CA VAL A 184 -20.73 3.07 0.12
C VAL A 184 -20.32 2.52 -1.25
N ASP A 185 -20.50 3.30 -2.32
CA ASP A 185 -20.15 2.92 -3.69
C ASP A 185 -18.64 3.00 -3.98
N ARG A 186 -17.88 3.86 -3.27
CA ARG A 186 -16.41 3.89 -3.32
C ARG A 186 -15.77 2.76 -2.50
N ALA A 187 -16.39 2.36 -1.40
CA ALA A 187 -15.92 1.24 -0.57
C ALA A 187 -16.02 -0.11 -1.32
N GLN A 188 -16.98 -0.25 -2.24
CA GLN A 188 -17.06 -1.42 -3.13
C GLN A 188 -16.01 -1.38 -4.26
N ALA A 189 -15.50 -0.21 -4.65
CA ALA A 189 -14.41 -0.10 -5.63
C ALA A 189 -13.05 -0.42 -5.00
N ALA A 190 -12.83 -0.06 -3.72
CA ALA A 190 -11.67 -0.47 -2.94
C ALA A 190 -11.67 -1.98 -2.60
N ALA A 191 -12.85 -2.59 -2.47
CA ALA A 191 -12.99 -4.01 -2.10
C ALA A 191 -13.13 -4.99 -3.28
N ARG A 192 -13.31 -4.51 -4.53
CA ARG A 192 -13.40 -5.38 -5.74
C ARG A 192 -12.04 -5.67 -6.40
N GLY A 193 -10.94 -5.24 -5.79
CA GLY A 193 -9.58 -5.61 -6.18
C GLY A 193 -9.14 -7.01 -5.72
N GLY A 194 -10.05 -7.86 -5.27
CA GLY A 194 -9.87 -9.31 -5.25
C GLY A 194 -9.82 -9.89 -6.66
N LEU A 195 -8.87 -9.44 -7.48
CA LEU A 195 -8.35 -10.27 -8.55
C LEU A 195 -7.35 -11.20 -7.87
N ARG A 196 -7.72 -12.47 -7.72
CA ARG A 196 -6.74 -13.55 -7.57
C ARG A 196 -5.88 -13.57 -8.84
N THR A 197 -4.90 -12.69 -8.89
CA THR A 197 -3.72 -12.92 -9.70
C THR A 197 -2.94 -14.01 -9.00
N ILE A 198 -2.33 -14.89 -9.76
CA ILE A 198 -1.54 -15.98 -9.22
C ILE A 198 -0.38 -15.32 -8.46
N ALA A 199 -0.45 -15.31 -7.12
CA ALA A 199 0.44 -14.68 -6.12
C ALA A 199 0.26 -13.17 -5.80
N ASP A 200 -0.69 -12.89 -4.89
CA ASP A 200 -0.73 -11.85 -3.82
C ASP A 200 0.40 -10.79 -3.68
N ASN A 201 0.79 -10.00 -4.69
CA ASN A 201 1.64 -8.80 -4.46
C ASN A 201 1.48 -7.69 -5.53
N GLY A 202 0.32 -7.03 -5.59
CA GLY A 202 0.10 -5.86 -6.45
C GLY A 202 -0.16 -4.59 -5.64
N TYR A 203 0.85 -3.72 -5.52
CA TYR A 203 0.73 -2.38 -4.96
C TYR A 203 0.58 -1.40 -6.13
N VAL A 204 -0.64 -1.23 -6.64
CA VAL A 204 -0.95 -0.12 -7.54
C VAL A 204 -1.46 1.06 -6.72
N PRO A 205 -1.26 2.31 -7.19
CA PRO A 205 -1.74 3.48 -6.47
C PRO A 205 -3.26 3.50 -6.43
N THR A 206 -3.81 4.01 -5.33
CA THR A 206 -5.25 4.17 -5.15
C THR A 206 -5.79 5.22 -6.11
N ALA A 207 -6.96 4.95 -6.70
CA ALA A 207 -7.65 5.94 -7.51
C ALA A 207 -8.01 7.20 -6.71
N GLY A 208 -8.14 8.32 -7.41
CA GLY A 208 -8.49 9.62 -6.84
C GLY A 208 -7.32 10.58 -6.66
N LEU A 209 -6.15 10.26 -7.26
CA LEU A 209 -5.04 11.20 -7.36
C LEU A 209 -5.35 12.28 -8.41
N THR A 210 -5.07 13.52 -8.04
CA THR A 210 -5.40 14.75 -8.77
C THR A 210 -4.22 15.71 -8.81
N PHE A 211 -4.33 16.73 -9.66
CA PHE A 211 -3.33 17.77 -9.80
C PHE A 211 -2.98 18.39 -8.43
N ASP A 212 -1.69 18.68 -8.23
CA ASP A 212 -1.03 19.16 -7.01
C ASP A 212 -0.93 18.19 -5.83
N ASP A 213 -1.52 16.99 -5.90
CA ASP A 213 -1.32 15.97 -4.88
C ASP A 213 0.16 15.65 -4.71
N VAL A 214 0.60 15.52 -3.45
CA VAL A 214 1.97 15.09 -3.11
C VAL A 214 1.90 13.87 -2.22
N SER A 215 2.32 12.72 -2.72
CA SER A 215 2.31 11.47 -1.95
C SER A 215 3.20 10.39 -2.56
N ASP A 216 3.47 9.37 -1.76
CA ASP A 216 4.10 8.12 -2.20
C ASP A 216 3.26 7.40 -3.27
N GLU A 217 1.93 7.55 -3.25
CA GLU A 217 1.06 6.99 -4.30
C GLU A 217 1.23 7.71 -5.63
N VAL A 218 1.47 9.03 -5.62
CA VAL A 218 1.82 9.77 -6.84
C VAL A 218 3.18 9.32 -7.37
N SER A 219 4.17 9.10 -6.48
CA SER A 219 5.48 8.57 -6.89
C SER A 219 5.33 7.18 -7.52
N LEU A 220 4.56 6.30 -6.89
CA LEU A 220 4.26 4.97 -7.41
C LEU A 220 3.57 5.04 -8.77
N LEU A 221 2.57 5.92 -8.92
CA LEU A 221 1.87 6.13 -10.19
C LEU A 221 2.82 6.60 -11.30
N GLN A 222 3.69 7.54 -10.99
CA GLN A 222 4.69 8.05 -11.94
C GLN A 222 5.64 6.94 -12.37
N TRP A 223 6.10 6.09 -11.45
CA TRP A 223 6.95 4.95 -11.76
C TRP A 223 6.22 3.84 -12.54
N ASP A 224 4.94 3.59 -12.25
CA ASP A 224 4.10 2.67 -13.03
C ASP A 224 3.94 3.17 -14.47
N LEU A 225 3.63 4.46 -14.64
CA LEU A 225 3.51 5.10 -15.96
C LEU A 225 4.84 5.10 -16.70
N ALA A 226 5.96 5.34 -16.01
CA ALA A 226 7.29 5.27 -16.59
C ALA A 226 7.64 3.85 -17.05
N TYR A 227 7.35 2.85 -16.23
CA TYR A 227 7.54 1.44 -16.59
C TYR A 227 6.71 1.02 -17.81
N LEU A 228 5.49 1.55 -17.94
CA LEU A 228 4.63 1.34 -19.10
C LEU A 228 4.98 2.21 -20.32
N GLY A 229 5.94 3.13 -20.18
CA GLY A 229 6.43 3.99 -21.27
C GLY A 229 5.62 5.26 -21.52
N PHE A 230 4.80 5.69 -20.56
CA PHE A 230 4.02 6.93 -20.62
C PHE A 230 4.71 8.12 -19.94
N MET A 231 5.83 7.90 -19.26
CA MET A 231 6.64 8.93 -18.62
C MET A 231 8.13 8.59 -18.74
N ASP A 232 8.99 9.60 -18.80
CA ASP A 232 10.43 9.42 -18.85
C ASP A 232 10.97 9.17 -17.42
N PRO A 233 11.68 8.06 -17.13
CA PRO A 233 12.29 7.78 -15.82
C PRO A 233 13.17 8.90 -15.29
N GLU A 234 13.85 9.64 -16.17
CA GLU A 234 14.69 10.79 -15.84
C GLU A 234 13.84 11.93 -15.27
N GLU A 235 12.66 12.19 -15.84
CA GLU A 235 11.73 13.21 -15.36
C GLU A 235 11.15 12.84 -14.00
N VAL A 236 10.81 11.56 -13.79
CA VAL A 236 10.31 11.07 -12.49
C VAL A 236 11.35 11.27 -11.39
N SER A 237 12.62 11.00 -11.70
CA SER A 237 13.72 11.08 -10.73
C SER A 237 14.05 12.53 -10.31
N GLY A 238 13.76 13.52 -11.17
CA GLY A 238 14.08 14.93 -10.94
C GLY A 238 13.14 15.69 -10.00
N GLY A 239 12.05 15.07 -9.53
CA GLY A 239 11.06 15.74 -8.68
C GLY A 239 9.75 14.98 -8.49
N GLY A 240 9.79 13.65 -8.53
CA GLY A 240 8.64 12.78 -8.36
C GLY A 240 7.92 12.95 -7.03
N ALA A 241 6.78 12.25 -6.88
CA ALA A 241 5.83 12.34 -5.78
C ALA A 241 4.87 13.55 -5.81
N ARG A 242 5.04 14.55 -6.71
CA ARG A 242 4.03 15.59 -6.96
C ARG A 242 3.31 15.38 -8.28
N PHE A 243 1.99 15.40 -8.26
CA PHE A 243 1.15 15.27 -9.44
C PHE A 243 1.11 16.63 -10.14
N GLY A 244 1.89 16.77 -11.20
CA GLY A 244 1.96 18.00 -11.98
C GLY A 244 1.54 17.80 -13.44
N PRO A 245 1.81 18.80 -14.31
CA PRO A 245 1.47 18.75 -15.73
C PRO A 245 2.01 17.52 -16.47
N LEU A 246 3.21 17.05 -16.12
CA LEU A 246 3.80 15.84 -16.72
C LEU A 246 3.01 14.58 -16.34
N THR A 247 2.55 14.49 -15.09
CA THR A 247 1.72 13.36 -14.61
C THR A 247 0.35 13.37 -15.27
N GLU A 248 -0.28 14.54 -15.36
CA GLU A 248 -1.56 14.72 -16.05
C GLU A 248 -1.46 14.34 -17.54
N GLN A 249 -0.38 14.76 -18.21
CA GLN A 249 -0.11 14.44 -19.61
C GLN A 249 0.09 12.94 -19.82
N ALA A 250 0.93 12.30 -18.99
CA ALA A 250 1.17 10.86 -19.04
C ALA A 250 -0.12 10.06 -18.81
N LEU A 251 -0.96 10.48 -17.86
CA LEU A 251 -2.25 9.86 -17.60
C LEU A 251 -3.21 10.03 -18.77
N THR A 252 -3.26 11.20 -19.39
CA THR A 252 -4.09 11.44 -20.57
C THR A 252 -3.69 10.50 -21.71
N ALA A 253 -2.39 10.42 -22.01
CA ALA A 253 -1.87 9.51 -23.02
C ALA A 253 -2.14 8.04 -22.69
N PHE A 254 -1.97 7.65 -21.42
CA PHE A 254 -2.30 6.32 -20.93
C PHE A 254 -3.78 6.00 -21.12
N GLN A 255 -4.67 6.88 -20.68
CA GLN A 255 -6.11 6.73 -20.78
C GLN A 255 -6.56 6.54 -22.24
N GLU A 256 -6.08 7.42 -23.13
CA GLU A 256 -6.37 7.35 -24.56
C GLU A 256 -5.92 6.01 -25.16
N SER A 257 -4.72 5.53 -24.80
CA SER A 257 -4.20 4.23 -25.26
C SER A 257 -5.04 3.03 -24.81
N LYS A 258 -5.79 3.18 -23.72
CA LYS A 258 -6.63 2.12 -23.12
C LYS A 258 -8.12 2.30 -23.41
N GLY A 259 -8.51 3.28 -24.22
CA GLY A 259 -9.93 3.57 -24.50
C GLY A 259 -10.70 4.06 -23.27
N VAL A 260 -10.00 4.69 -22.32
CA VAL A 260 -10.55 5.42 -21.19
C VAL A 260 -10.59 6.91 -21.57
N PRO A 261 -11.60 7.70 -21.12
CA PRO A 261 -11.58 9.14 -21.36
C PRO A 261 -10.28 9.79 -20.86
N GLY A 262 -9.59 10.51 -21.75
CA GLY A 262 -8.35 11.23 -21.47
C GLY A 262 -8.57 12.47 -20.61
N THR A 263 -8.94 12.29 -19.35
CA THR A 263 -9.25 13.37 -18.41
C THR A 263 -8.03 13.85 -17.64
N GLY A 264 -6.88 13.18 -17.74
CA GLY A 264 -5.68 13.47 -16.98
C GLY A 264 -5.76 13.14 -15.49
N ALA A 265 -6.96 12.97 -14.92
CA ALA A 265 -7.18 12.54 -13.54
C ALA A 265 -7.06 11.01 -13.36
N TYR A 266 -6.45 10.55 -12.26
CA TYR A 266 -6.30 9.12 -11.95
C TYR A 266 -7.58 8.54 -11.32
N SER A 267 -8.65 8.46 -12.10
CA SER A 267 -9.96 7.94 -11.69
C SER A 267 -10.00 6.42 -11.53
N ASP A 268 -11.08 5.87 -10.94
CA ASP A 268 -11.27 4.42 -10.76
C ASP A 268 -11.10 3.62 -12.07
N ARG A 269 -11.62 4.14 -13.18
CA ARG A 269 -11.48 3.52 -14.50
C ARG A 269 -10.03 3.53 -14.99
N THR A 270 -9.28 4.57 -14.63
CA THR A 270 -7.86 4.71 -14.98
C THR A 270 -7.01 3.75 -14.14
N ALA A 271 -7.26 3.67 -12.84
CA ALA A 271 -6.60 2.71 -11.95
C ALA A 271 -6.83 1.25 -12.39
N ALA A 272 -8.08 0.90 -12.74
CA ALA A 272 -8.39 -0.43 -13.28
C ALA A 272 -7.63 -0.73 -14.59
N ALA A 273 -7.54 0.25 -15.49
CA ALA A 273 -6.76 0.10 -16.72
C ALA A 273 -5.25 -0.04 -16.44
N LEU A 274 -4.73 0.66 -15.43
CA LEU A 274 -3.32 0.59 -15.02
C LEU A 274 -2.98 -0.81 -14.53
N VAL A 275 -3.80 -1.37 -13.62
CA VAL A 275 -3.67 -2.75 -13.13
C VAL A 275 -3.60 -3.74 -14.29
N GLN A 276 -4.56 -3.69 -15.22
CA GLN A 276 -4.56 -4.60 -16.36
C GLN A 276 -3.29 -4.48 -17.20
N SER A 277 -2.83 -3.24 -17.43
CA SER A 277 -1.61 -2.99 -18.20
C SER A 277 -0.35 -3.54 -17.52
N LEU A 278 -0.24 -3.44 -16.19
CA LEU A 278 0.87 -4.00 -15.45
C LEU A 278 0.85 -5.53 -15.44
N LEU A 279 -0.34 -6.15 -15.36
CA LEU A 279 -0.49 -7.61 -15.46
C LEU A 279 -0.13 -8.15 -16.84
N GLU A 280 -0.44 -7.40 -17.90
CA GLU A 280 -0.06 -7.72 -19.28
C GLU A 280 1.44 -7.51 -19.56
N ASN A 281 2.13 -6.76 -18.70
CA ASN A 281 3.54 -6.40 -18.85
C ASN A 281 4.32 -6.74 -17.56
N PRO A 282 4.48 -8.02 -17.19
CA PRO A 282 5.14 -8.40 -15.95
C PRO A 282 6.60 -7.93 -15.93
N ALA A 283 7.02 -7.33 -14.83
CA ALA A 283 8.39 -6.88 -14.64
C ALA A 283 9.30 -8.04 -14.22
N ASP A 284 10.51 -8.09 -14.79
CA ASP A 284 11.55 -9.07 -14.44
C ASP A 284 12.37 -8.60 -13.22
N VAL A 285 11.66 -8.35 -12.12
CA VAL A 285 12.21 -7.95 -10.82
C VAL A 285 11.43 -8.64 -9.70
N PRO A 286 11.99 -8.73 -8.48
CA PRO A 286 11.28 -9.31 -7.35
C PRO A 286 9.93 -8.64 -7.05
N VAL A 287 8.90 -9.46 -6.87
CA VAL A 287 7.53 -8.99 -6.57
C VAL A 287 7.21 -8.93 -5.08
N ARG A 288 8.15 -9.35 -4.21
CA ARG A 288 7.99 -9.26 -2.76
C ARG A 288 8.75 -8.05 -2.24
N ASP A 289 8.25 -7.47 -1.16
CA ASP A 289 9.02 -6.48 -0.42
C ASP A 289 10.18 -7.21 0.27
N LEU A 290 11.37 -6.63 0.19
CA LEU A 290 12.59 -7.19 0.77
C LEU A 290 13.28 -6.15 1.66
N ASP A 291 13.82 -6.60 2.78
CA ASP A 291 14.52 -5.76 3.76
C ASP A 291 15.74 -6.53 4.28
N VAL A 292 16.53 -5.89 5.14
CA VAL A 292 17.69 -6.46 5.80
C VAL A 292 17.38 -7.82 6.43
N GLU A 293 18.40 -8.69 6.39
CA GLU A 293 18.35 -10.08 6.87
C GLU A 293 17.48 -11.04 6.03
N ALA A 294 16.82 -10.57 4.96
CA ALA A 294 16.19 -11.46 4.00
C ALA A 294 17.25 -12.34 3.30
N ASP A 295 16.97 -13.64 3.19
CA ASP A 295 17.82 -14.61 2.47
C ASP A 295 16.93 -15.40 1.50
N SER A 296 17.03 -15.10 0.21
CA SER A 296 16.19 -15.72 -0.82
C SER A 296 16.70 -15.53 -2.26
N ASP A 297 16.17 -16.31 -3.19
CA ASP A 297 16.44 -16.15 -4.62
C ASP A 297 15.97 -14.78 -5.14
N GLU A 298 14.92 -14.21 -4.55
CA GLU A 298 14.45 -12.86 -4.86
C GLU A 298 15.47 -11.79 -4.47
N VAL A 299 16.19 -11.96 -3.36
CA VAL A 299 17.30 -11.07 -3.01
C VAL A 299 18.42 -11.19 -4.05
N ALA A 300 18.75 -12.40 -4.51
CA ALA A 300 19.74 -12.57 -5.57
C ALA A 300 19.31 -11.91 -6.90
N GLN A 301 18.01 -11.97 -7.22
CA GLN A 301 17.43 -11.25 -8.36
C GLN A 301 17.52 -9.73 -8.19
N LEU A 302 17.18 -9.19 -7.02
CA LEU A 302 17.34 -7.76 -6.70
C LEU A 302 18.81 -7.32 -6.88
N GLN A 303 19.75 -8.06 -6.31
CA GLN A 303 21.19 -7.77 -6.40
C GLN A 303 21.67 -7.81 -7.86
N THR A 304 21.18 -8.77 -8.64
CA THR A 304 21.48 -8.87 -10.08
C THR A 304 20.94 -7.66 -10.85
N ALA A 305 19.71 -7.25 -10.55
CA ALA A 305 19.07 -6.08 -11.16
C ALA A 305 19.83 -4.78 -10.82
N LEU A 306 20.15 -4.56 -9.54
CA LEU A 306 20.96 -3.44 -9.09
C LEU A 306 22.34 -3.45 -9.74
N GLY A 307 22.96 -4.62 -9.90
CA GLY A 307 24.27 -4.73 -10.52
C GLY A 307 24.29 -4.41 -12.01
N ARG A 308 23.23 -4.75 -12.75
CA ARG A 308 23.07 -4.30 -14.15
C ARG A 308 23.02 -2.78 -14.27
N LEU A 309 22.42 -2.12 -13.29
CA LEU A 309 22.35 -0.66 -13.22
C LEU A 309 23.59 -0.02 -12.58
N GLY A 310 24.59 -0.82 -12.20
CA GLY A 310 25.88 -0.34 -11.68
C GLY A 310 25.89 0.00 -10.18
N TYR A 311 24.85 -0.38 -9.42
CA TYR A 311 24.77 -0.08 -7.98
C TYR A 311 25.53 -1.07 -7.10
N MET A 312 25.84 -2.27 -7.61
CA MET A 312 26.61 -3.28 -6.88
C MET A 312 27.18 -4.35 -7.81
N ASP A 313 28.12 -5.17 -7.33
CA ASP A 313 28.79 -6.21 -8.11
C ASP A 313 28.68 -7.61 -7.50
N ARG A 314 28.20 -7.72 -6.26
CA ARG A 314 28.17 -8.96 -5.49
C ARG A 314 26.75 -9.50 -5.33
N VAL A 315 26.49 -10.68 -5.89
CA VAL A 315 25.23 -11.44 -5.70
C VAL A 315 25.47 -12.55 -4.67
N THR A 316 24.70 -12.54 -3.59
CA THR A 316 24.79 -13.52 -2.50
C THR A 316 23.47 -14.18 -2.16
N GLY A 317 22.33 -13.58 -2.50
CA GLY A 317 21.01 -14.00 -2.00
C GLY A 317 20.71 -13.50 -0.58
N TYR A 318 21.67 -12.87 0.10
CA TYR A 318 21.49 -12.31 1.44
C TYR A 318 21.42 -10.78 1.41
N PHE A 319 20.37 -10.21 2.00
CA PHE A 319 20.11 -8.77 2.07
C PHE A 319 20.84 -8.19 3.28
N GLY A 320 22.15 -8.05 3.16
CA GLY A 320 23.00 -7.42 4.16
C GLY A 320 23.16 -5.91 3.96
N GLU A 321 24.01 -5.29 4.78
CA GLU A 321 24.35 -3.85 4.73
C GLU A 321 24.74 -3.38 3.32
N ILE A 322 25.56 -4.16 2.59
CA ILE A 322 25.94 -3.84 1.20
C ILE A 322 24.72 -3.75 0.26
N THR A 323 23.71 -4.61 0.46
CA THR A 323 22.48 -4.57 -0.37
C THR A 323 21.59 -3.41 0.03
N ALA A 324 21.45 -3.15 1.34
CA ALA A 324 20.69 -2.02 1.84
C ALA A 324 21.29 -0.68 1.36
N ASP A 325 22.61 -0.54 1.39
CA ASP A 325 23.32 0.63 0.86
C ASP A 325 23.10 0.78 -0.64
N ALA A 326 23.22 -0.29 -1.43
CA ALA A 326 22.96 -0.27 -2.87
C ALA A 326 21.51 0.14 -3.19
N VAL A 327 20.53 -0.39 -2.44
CA VAL A 327 19.11 0.00 -2.56
C VAL A 327 18.91 1.46 -2.16
N SER A 328 19.54 1.92 -1.08
CA SER A 328 19.47 3.30 -0.61
C SER A 328 20.06 4.28 -1.63
N THR A 329 21.23 3.98 -2.22
CA THR A 329 21.82 4.78 -3.29
C THR A 329 20.92 4.79 -4.53
N PHE A 330 20.40 3.63 -4.94
CA PHE A 330 19.44 3.55 -6.04
C PHE A 330 18.22 4.44 -5.77
N GLN A 331 17.66 4.40 -4.57
CA GLN A 331 16.53 5.24 -4.19
C GLN A 331 16.87 6.74 -4.30
N GLN A 332 18.02 7.16 -3.77
CA GLN A 332 18.47 8.56 -3.83
C GLN A 332 18.58 9.07 -5.27
N ASP A 333 19.22 8.29 -6.15
CA ASP A 333 19.41 8.64 -7.56
C ASP A 333 18.08 8.70 -8.34
N ASN A 334 17.04 8.04 -7.82
CA ASN A 334 15.72 7.96 -8.43
C ASN A 334 14.68 8.84 -7.73
N GLY A 335 15.10 9.77 -6.86
CA GLY A 335 14.19 10.69 -6.18
C GLY A 335 13.23 10.01 -5.20
N ILE A 336 13.60 8.84 -4.69
CA ILE A 336 12.83 8.04 -3.72
C ILE A 336 13.46 8.25 -2.34
N TYR A 337 12.64 8.25 -1.29
CA TYR A 337 13.15 8.28 0.08
C TYR A 337 14.03 7.06 0.35
N ALA A 338 15.26 7.31 0.79
CA ALA A 338 16.35 6.34 0.84
C ALA A 338 16.30 5.45 2.09
N THR A 339 15.31 4.56 2.15
CA THR A 339 15.09 3.64 3.28
C THR A 339 16.09 2.49 3.32
N GLY A 340 16.69 2.13 2.18
CA GLY A 340 17.45 0.90 2.01
C GLY A 340 16.58 -0.37 1.93
N ALA A 341 15.25 -0.23 2.04
CA ALA A 341 14.30 -1.33 1.89
C ALA A 341 13.73 -1.37 0.47
N TYR A 342 13.57 -2.57 -0.08
CA TYR A 342 12.99 -2.78 -1.40
C TYR A 342 11.46 -2.91 -1.30
N GLY A 343 10.77 -1.78 -1.46
CA GLY A 343 9.31 -1.71 -1.49
C GLY A 343 8.72 -1.39 -2.87
N PRO A 344 7.39 -1.15 -2.97
CA PRO A 344 6.69 -0.98 -4.25
C PRO A 344 7.23 0.12 -5.17
N ILE A 345 7.53 1.30 -4.63
CA ILE A 345 8.08 2.41 -5.42
C ILE A 345 9.46 2.03 -5.96
N THR A 346 10.33 1.47 -5.11
CA THR A 346 11.66 1.00 -5.51
C THR A 346 11.58 -0.10 -6.55
N ARG A 347 10.64 -1.03 -6.43
CA ARG A 347 10.39 -2.09 -7.43
C ARG A 347 10.04 -1.51 -8.79
N MET A 348 9.08 -0.60 -8.85
CA MET A 348 8.63 -0.03 -10.12
C MET A 348 9.68 0.88 -10.74
N ALA A 349 10.42 1.62 -9.91
CA ALA A 349 11.60 2.35 -10.37
C ALA A 349 12.67 1.43 -10.95
N LEU A 350 13.01 0.34 -10.25
CA LEU A 350 14.00 -0.63 -10.71
C LEU A 350 13.58 -1.26 -12.03
N ALA A 351 12.31 -1.65 -12.15
CA ALA A 351 11.73 -2.19 -13.37
C ALA A 351 11.79 -1.18 -14.53
N ALA A 352 11.39 0.07 -14.30
CA ALA A 352 11.43 1.12 -15.31
C ALA A 352 12.86 1.41 -15.78
N ARG A 353 13.82 1.51 -14.85
CA ARG A 353 15.24 1.76 -15.14
C ARG A 353 15.88 0.62 -15.92
N LEU A 354 15.62 -0.64 -15.55
CA LEU A 354 16.08 -1.80 -16.31
C LEU A 354 15.50 -1.80 -17.73
N ARG A 355 14.21 -1.50 -17.87
CA ARG A 355 13.57 -1.44 -19.20
C ARG A 355 14.18 -0.35 -20.08
N ALA A 356 14.43 0.84 -19.52
CA ALA A 356 15.08 1.94 -20.22
C ALA A 356 16.52 1.59 -20.63
N SER A 357 17.31 0.99 -19.72
CA SER A 357 18.66 0.50 -19.99
C SER A 357 18.69 -0.51 -21.14
N LEU A 358 17.81 -1.52 -21.11
CA LEU A 358 17.70 -2.52 -22.18
C LEU A 358 17.26 -1.91 -23.52
N ALA A 359 16.39 -0.90 -23.49
CA ALA A 359 15.98 -0.19 -24.69
C ALA A 359 17.14 0.62 -25.30
N ALA A 360 17.93 1.29 -24.46
CA ALA A 360 19.12 2.02 -24.89
C ALA A 360 20.18 1.09 -25.51
N GLU A 361 20.49 -0.04 -24.85
CA GLU A 361 21.42 -1.05 -25.39
C GLU A 361 20.99 -1.57 -26.76
N ARG A 362 19.70 -1.88 -26.94
CA ARG A 362 19.15 -2.33 -28.23
C ARG A 362 19.28 -1.26 -29.31
N ALA A 363 19.05 0.01 -28.96
CA ALA A 363 19.21 1.12 -29.90
C ALA A 363 20.68 1.27 -30.34
N THR A 364 21.63 1.19 -29.41
CA THR A 364 23.07 1.23 -29.72
C THR A 364 23.48 0.11 -30.67
N LEU A 365 23.06 -1.13 -30.39
CA LEU A 365 23.34 -2.29 -31.25
C LEU A 365 22.75 -2.13 -32.67
N ALA A 366 21.54 -1.57 -32.78
CA ALA A 366 20.91 -1.30 -34.07
C ALA A 366 21.68 -0.25 -34.87
N THR A 367 22.21 0.79 -34.21
CA THR A 367 23.03 1.83 -34.88
C THR A 367 24.39 1.31 -35.35
N GLU A 368 25.06 0.46 -34.56
CA GLU A 368 26.34 -0.17 -34.95
C GLU A 368 26.17 -1.11 -36.15
N GLN A 369 25.04 -1.81 -36.24
CA GLN A 369 24.73 -2.68 -37.37
C GLN A 369 24.30 -1.91 -38.63
N ALA A 370 23.80 -0.67 -38.49
CA ALA A 370 23.34 0.16 -39.59
C ALA A 370 24.44 1.01 -40.25
N THR A 371 25.60 1.19 -39.60
CA THR A 371 26.78 1.79 -40.24
C THR A 371 27.36 0.86 -41.30
N PRO A 372 27.40 1.25 -42.60
CA PRO A 372 28.05 0.44 -43.63
C PRO A 372 29.53 0.31 -43.31
N ALA A 373 30.09 -0.89 -43.50
CA ALA A 373 31.52 -1.13 -43.46
C ALA A 373 32.22 -0.32 -44.57
N GLU A 374 32.59 0.93 -44.30
CA GLU A 374 33.54 1.67 -45.12
C GLU A 374 34.96 1.16 -44.83
N ALA A 375 35.41 0.17 -45.59
CA ALA A 375 36.83 -0.13 -45.74
C ALA A 375 37.10 -0.78 -47.09
N GLY A 376 37.61 0.02 -48.03
CA GLY A 376 38.17 -0.49 -49.29
C GLY A 376 38.57 0.58 -50.31
N LEU A 377 39.50 1.47 -49.99
CA LEU A 377 40.41 2.02 -51.01
C LEU A 377 41.36 0.90 -51.47
N PRO A 378 41.83 0.80 -52.74
CA PRO A 378 42.47 1.91 -53.47
C PRO A 378 42.28 1.93 -55.01
N ILE A 379 42.73 3.01 -55.68
CA ILE A 379 43.73 3.02 -56.77
C ILE A 379 43.99 4.48 -57.14
N GLY A 380 45.25 4.90 -56.99
CA GLY A 380 45.73 6.20 -57.45
C GLY A 380 45.78 6.25 -58.97
N PHE A 381 45.10 7.24 -59.56
CA PHE A 381 45.39 7.69 -60.91
C PHE A 381 46.57 8.67 -60.85
N VAL A 382 47.73 8.23 -61.32
CA VAL A 382 48.85 9.12 -61.66
C VAL A 382 48.53 9.76 -63.00
N THR A 383 48.11 11.03 -62.98
CA THR A 383 47.99 11.84 -64.18
C THR A 383 49.39 12.31 -64.59
N LEU A 384 49.96 11.69 -65.62
CA LEU A 384 51.22 12.11 -66.24
C LEU A 384 50.95 13.37 -67.06
N TRP A 385 51.50 14.51 -66.63
CA TRP A 385 51.60 15.71 -67.45
C TRP A 385 52.76 15.54 -68.45
N LEU A 386 52.45 15.47 -69.73
CA LEU A 386 53.40 15.71 -70.82
C LEU A 386 53.43 17.23 -71.10
N LEU A 387 54.59 17.86 -70.89
CA LEU A 387 54.93 19.14 -71.49
C LEU A 387 55.79 18.92 -72.74
N PRO A 388 55.75 19.85 -73.71
CA PRO A 388 56.31 19.65 -75.05
C PRO A 388 57.81 19.95 -75.07
N TYR A 389 58.57 19.25 -75.92
CA TYR A 389 59.50 19.79 -76.92
C TYR A 389 60.05 18.66 -77.79
#